data_AF-A0A5C5VWH8-F1
#
_entry.id   AF-A0A5C5VWH8-F1
#
_cell.length_a   1.000
_cell.length_b   1.000
_cell.length_c   1.000
_cell.angle_alpha   90.00
_cell.angle_beta   90.00
_cell.angle_gamma   90.00
#
_symmetry.space_group_name_H-M   'P 1'
#
loop_
_entity.id
_entity.type
_entity.pdbx_description
1 polymer ?
#
loop_
_entity_poly.entity_id
_entity_poly.type
_entity_poly.pdbx_seq_one_letter_code
_entity_poly.pdbx_strand_id
1 'polypeptide(L)' 'MATLPNPVELRYRGFQALVRELGYVDALRFLRDCGYGAGDYTEERRTVLPKLSVREIAKGIDELVDRRGLEGDSGVKPE' A
#
# COMPACT_ATOMS: atom_id res chain seq x y z
N MET A 1 -20.79 12.02 1.79
CA MET A 1 -19.74 11.90 2.82
C MET A 1 -18.51 12.63 2.31
N ALA A 2 -17.93 13.54 3.08
CA ALA A 2 -16.71 14.24 2.67
C ALA A 2 -15.51 13.29 2.81
N THR A 3 -14.90 12.89 1.70
CA THR A 3 -13.67 12.09 1.70
C THR A 3 -12.49 13.04 1.88
N LEU A 4 -11.64 12.81 2.89
CA LEU A 4 -10.38 13.53 3.05
C LEU A 4 -9.34 12.88 2.12
N PRO A 5 -8.94 13.52 1.00
CA PRO A 5 -8.08 12.88 0.00
C PRO A 5 -6.62 12.80 0.46
N ASN A 6 -6.23 13.57 1.48
CA ASN A 6 -4.88 13.60 2.01
C ASN A 6 -4.78 12.71 3.26
N PRO A 7 -4.00 11.60 3.22
CA PRO A 7 -3.82 10.72 4.36
C PRO A 7 -3.20 11.39 5.60
N VAL A 8 -2.41 12.45 5.41
CA VAL A 8 -1.85 13.23 6.53
C VAL A 8 -2.96 13.98 7.24
N GLU A 9 -3.81 14.67 6.48
CA GLU A 9 -4.94 15.45 7.03
C GLU A 9 -5.96 14.54 7.71
N LEU A 10 -6.25 13.37 7.13
CA LEU A 10 -7.12 12.36 7.74
C LEU A 10 -6.58 11.90 9.11
N ARG A 11 -5.29 11.55 9.18
CA ARG A 11 -4.65 11.11 10.43
C ARG A 11 -4.62 12.23 11.46
N TYR A 12 -4.31 13.45 11.04
CA TYR A 12 -4.28 14.61 11.93
C TYR A 12 -5.66 14.88 12.54
N ARG A 13 -6.71 14.98 11.72
CA ARG A 13 -8.07 15.21 12.22
C ARG A 13 -8.59 14.05 13.08
N GLY A 14 -8.28 12.81 12.70
CA GLY A 14 -8.63 11.62 13.49
C GLY A 14 -7.96 11.64 14.86
N PHE A 15 -6.66 11.95 14.92
CA PHE A 15 -5.95 12.07 16.20
C PHE A 15 -6.51 13.20 17.07
N GLN A 16 -6.78 14.38 16.49
CA GLN A 16 -7.40 15.49 17.21
C GLN A 16 -8.78 15.12 17.78
N ALA A 17 -9.58 14.34 17.06
CA ALA A 17 -10.85 13.84 17.57
C ALA A 17 -10.66 12.91 18.77
N LEU A 18 -9.69 11.99 18.72
CA LEU A 18 -9.37 11.10 19.84
C LEU A 18 -8.90 11.87 21.08
N VAL A 19 -8.00 12.84 20.90
CA VAL A 19 -7.49 13.68 21.99
C VAL A 19 -8.61 14.48 22.65
N ARG A 20 -9.57 15.00 21.87
CA ARG A 20 -10.69 15.76 22.43
C ARG A 20 -11.58 14.92 23.34
N GLU A 21 -11.84 13.66 22.98
CA GLU A 21 -12.75 12.80 23.76
C GLU A 21 -12.05 12.06 24.90
N LEU A 22 -10.78 11.69 24.73
CA LEU A 22 -10.05 10.80 25.65
C LEU A 22 -8.93 11.52 26.42
N GLY A 23 -8.48 12.69 25.95
CA GLY A 23 -7.22 13.28 26.39
C GLY A 23 -6.01 12.57 25.79
N TYR A 24 -4.84 13.21 25.89
CA TYR A 24 -3.61 12.75 25.21
C TYR A 24 -3.15 11.35 25.65
N VAL A 25 -3.17 11.08 26.96
CA VAL A 25 -2.66 9.81 27.50
C VAL A 25 -3.51 8.64 27.03
N ASP A 26 -4.83 8.74 27.15
CA ASP A 26 -5.73 7.66 26.74
C ASP A 26 -5.88 7.57 25.22
N ALA A 27 -5.75 8.67 24.47
CA ALA A 27 -5.71 8.61 23.00
C ALA A 27 -4.48 7.82 22.48
N LEU A 28 -3.30 8.03 23.08
CA LEU A 28 -2.09 7.28 22.72
C LEU A 28 -2.20 5.81 23.15
N ARG A 29 -2.75 5.54 24.34
CA ARG A 29 -3.02 4.17 24.80
C ARG A 29 -3.99 3.46 23.87
N PHE A 30 -5.08 4.12 23.48
CA PHE A 30 -6.04 3.61 22.51
C PHE A 30 -5.37 3.26 21.17
N LEU A 31 -4.55 4.15 20.61
CA LEU A 31 -3.84 3.87 19.35
C LEU A 31 -2.85 2.71 19.44
N ARG A 32 -2.22 2.51 20.61
CA ARG A 32 -1.33 1.38 20.86
C ARG A 32 -2.11 0.07 21.01
N ASP A 33 -3.24 0.11 21.70
CA ASP A 33 -4.06 -1.05 22.03
C ASP A 33 -4.99 -1.45 20.86
N CYS A 34 -5.33 -0.51 19.98
CA CYS A 34 -5.71 -0.78 18.59
C CYS A 34 -4.50 -1.43 17.92
N GLY A 35 -4.35 -2.75 18.08
CA GLY A 35 -3.20 -3.51 17.61
C GLY A 35 -2.99 -3.44 16.10
N TYR A 36 -2.15 -4.33 15.59
CA TYR A 36 -1.97 -4.50 14.14
C TYR A 36 -3.32 -4.70 13.45
N GLY A 37 -3.49 -4.09 12.28
CA GLY A 37 -4.73 -4.14 11.50
C GLY A 37 -5.27 -5.58 11.43
N ALA A 38 -6.59 -5.72 11.51
CA ALA A 38 -7.23 -7.00 11.33
C ALA A 38 -7.07 -7.47 9.87
N GLY A 39 -6.88 -8.78 9.69
CA GLY A 39 -6.69 -9.41 8.40
C GLY A 39 -5.39 -10.19 8.33
N ASP A 40 -5.41 -11.27 7.56
CA ASP A 40 -4.19 -12.00 7.23
C ASP A 40 -3.79 -11.59 5.82
N TYR A 41 -2.96 -10.54 5.71
CA TYR A 41 -2.48 -10.08 4.41
C TYR A 41 -1.79 -11.21 3.62
N THR A 42 -1.20 -12.20 4.28
CA THR A 42 -0.56 -13.34 3.61
C THR A 42 -1.60 -14.22 2.93
N GLU A 43 -2.71 -14.52 3.61
CA GLU A 43 -3.81 -15.31 3.03
C GLU A 43 -4.67 -14.49 2.07
N GLU A 44 -4.99 -13.24 2.39
CA GLU A 44 -5.73 -12.33 1.51
C GLU A 44 -4.96 -12.07 0.20
N ARG A 45 -3.63 -11.94 0.26
CA ARG A 45 -2.81 -11.81 -0.95
C ARG A 45 -2.95 -13.01 -1.88
N ARG A 46 -3.20 -14.22 -1.35
CA ARG A 46 -3.37 -15.42 -2.18
C ARG A 46 -4.69 -15.44 -2.95
N THR A 47 -5.72 -14.75 -2.46
CA THR A 47 -7.02 -14.68 -3.15
C THR A 47 -7.06 -13.54 -4.16
N VAL A 48 -6.39 -12.42 -3.88
CA VAL A 48 -6.44 -11.22 -4.72
C VAL A 48 -5.38 -11.23 -5.83
N LEU A 49 -4.20 -11.81 -5.58
CA LEU A 49 -3.10 -11.78 -6.55
C LEU A 49 -3.05 -13.07 -7.38
N PRO A 50 -3.05 -13.00 -8.72
CA PRO A 50 -2.91 -14.17 -9.57
C PRO A 50 -1.55 -14.86 -9.34
N LYS A 51 -1.55 -16.20 -9.36
CA LYS A 51 -0.33 -17.00 -9.28
C LYS A 51 0.40 -16.94 -10.62
N LEU A 52 1.21 -15.91 -10.81
CA LEU A 52 2.08 -15.77 -11.97
C LEU A 52 3.50 -16.20 -11.62
N SER A 53 4.12 -16.97 -12.50
CA SER A 53 5.55 -17.22 -12.47
C SER A 53 6.33 -15.95 -12.82
N VAL A 54 7.59 -15.89 -12.39
CA VAL A 54 8.50 -14.78 -12.74
C VAL A 54 8.59 -14.59 -14.26
N ARG A 55 8.53 -15.69 -15.03
CA ARG A 55 8.56 -15.65 -16.50
C ARG A 55 7.31 -14.99 -17.10
N GLU A 56 6.13 -15.28 -16.55
CA GLU A 56 4.88 -14.66 -17.01
C GLU A 56 4.83 -13.17 -16.66
N ILE A 57 5.36 -12.80 -15.50
CA ILE A 57 5.51 -11.39 -15.12
C ILE A 57 6.46 -10.67 -16.08
N ALA A 58 7.64 -11.25 -16.38
CA ALA A 58 8.60 -10.67 -17.31
C ALA A 58 7.99 -10.47 -18.71
N LYS A 59 7.31 -11.49 -19.24
CA LYS A 59 6.60 -11.39 -20.53
C LYS A 59 5.56 -10.27 -20.55
N GLY A 60 4.79 -10.13 -19.46
CA GLY A 60 3.80 -9.04 -19.34
C GLY A 60 4.43 -7.65 -19.28
N ILE A 61 5.63 -7.53 -18.70
CA ILE A 61 6.41 -6.28 -18.69
C ILE A 61 6.86 -5.96 -20.12
N ASP A 62 7.45 -6.91 -20.85
CA ASP A 62 7.90 -6.71 -22.23
C ASP A 62 6.73 -6.25 -23.13
N GLU A 63 5.57 -6.92 -23.04
CA GLU A 63 4.37 -6.54 -23.79
C GLU A 63 3.83 -5.15 -23.43
N LEU A 64 4.00 -4.70 -22.18
CA LEU A 64 3.64 -3.36 -21.75
C LEU A 64 4.61 -2.30 -22.26
N VAL A 65 5.91 -2.62 -22.32
CA VAL A 65 6.98 -1.77 -22.84
C VAL A 65 6.79 -1.57 -24.35
N ASP A 66 6.57 -2.66 -25.09
CA ASP A 66 6.28 -2.65 -26.52
C ASP A 66 5.05 -1.79 -26.85
N ARG A 67 3.97 -1.96 -26.07
CA ARG A 67 2.72 -1.21 -26.26
C ARG A 67 2.86 0.27 -25.99
N ARG A 68 3.79 0.67 -25.12
CA ARG A 68 4.06 2.07 -24.82
C ARG A 68 5.15 2.69 -25.70
N GLY A 69 5.79 1.91 -26.58
CA GLY A 69 6.90 2.37 -27.41
C GLY A 69 8.08 2.88 -26.58
N LEU A 70 8.26 2.34 -25.36
CA LEU A 70 9.40 2.68 -24.52
C LEU A 70 10.56 1.80 -24.98
N GLU A 71 11.45 2.32 -25.80
CA GLU A 71 12.70 1.61 -26.11
C GLU A 71 13.46 1.40 -24.80
N GLY A 72 13.62 0.13 -24.40
CA GLY A 72 14.40 -0.23 -23.23
C GLY A 72 15.86 0.09 -23.46
N ASP A 73 16.44 0.97 -22.63
CA ASP A 73 17.88 1.05 -22.44
C ASP A 73 18.35 -0.31 -21.91
N SER A 74 18.86 -1.13 -22.81
CA SER A 74 19.44 -2.44 -22.52
C SER A 74 20.81 -2.22 -21.87
N GLY A 75 20.79 -1.77 -20.62
CA GLY A 75 21.96 -1.62 -19.76
C GLY A 75 22.54 -2.94 -19.25
N VAL A 76 22.50 -4.02 -20.05
CA VAL A 76 23.29 -5.23 -19.79
C VAL A 76 24.53 -5.15 -20.66
N LYS A 77 25.61 -4.61 -20.08
CA LYS A 77 26.94 -4.80 -20.66
C LYS A 77 27.33 -6.27 -20.49
N PRO A 78 27.74 -6.97 -21.56
CA PRO A 78 28.38 -8.26 -21.40
C PRO A 78 29.73 -8.06 -20.70
N GLU A 79 29.98 -8.95 -19.75
CA GLU A 79 31.20 -9.11 -18.96
C GLU A 79 32.42 -9.57 -19.78
#